data_AF-F7QWG3-F1
#
_entry.id   AF-F7QWG3-F1
#
_cell.length_a   1.000
_cell.length_b   1.000
_cell.length_c   1.000
_cell.angle_alpha   90.00
_cell.angle_beta   90.00
_cell.angle_gamma   90.00
#
_symmetry.space_group_name_H-M   'P 1'
#
loop_
_entity.id
_entity.type
_entity.pdbx_description
1 polymer ?
#
loop_
_entity_poly.entity_id
_entity_poly.type
_entity_poly.pdbx_seq_one_letter_code
_entity_poly.pdbx_strand_id
1 'polypeptide(L)' 'MIYEDVELMKLTKELTVVHKEYENKFGKGSLNYRRGHNDPVHPNVEDIKQDIEEINNAIKTGKKLPTIDAELWNKLIF' A
#
# COMPACT_ATOMS: atom_id res chain seq x y z
N MET A 1 21.37 -2.61 11.02
CA MET A 1 21.35 -1.13 11.15
C MET A 1 21.55 -0.40 9.82
N ILE A 2 22.74 -0.22 9.22
CA ILE A 2 22.85 0.58 7.97
C ILE A 2 22.14 -0.07 6.76
N TYR A 3 22.15 -1.40 6.67
CA TYR A 3 21.59 -2.11 5.51
C TYR A 3 20.05 -2.11 5.47
N GLU A 4 19.42 -2.43 6.60
CA GLU A 4 17.96 -2.45 6.74
C GLU A 4 17.34 -1.08 6.49
N ASP A 5 17.96 -0.01 7.00
CA ASP A 5 17.47 1.36 6.79
C ASP A 5 17.52 1.76 5.29
N VAL A 6 18.56 1.33 4.57
CA VAL A 6 18.69 1.57 3.13
C VAL A 6 17.68 0.76 2.32
N GLU A 7 17.44 -0.50 2.69
CA GLU A 7 16.43 -1.34 2.05
C GLU A 7 15.03 -0.78 2.29
N LEU A 8 14.71 -0.40 3.53
CA LEU A 8 13.43 0.21 3.89
C LEU A 8 13.18 1.52 3.13
N MET A 9 14.21 2.35 2.97
CA MET A 9 14.11 3.59 2.20
C MET A 9 13.82 3.32 0.71
N LYS A 10 14.45 2.30 0.12
CA LYS A 10 14.20 1.91 -1.28
C LYS A 10 12.78 1.41 -1.46
N LEU A 11 12.32 0.51 -0.58
CA LEU A 11 10.99 -0.06 -0.63
C LEU A 11 9.90 0.99 -0.40
N THR A 12 10.11 1.95 0.51
CA THR A 12 9.15 3.05 0.72
C THR A 12 8.99 3.93 -0.53
N LYS A 13 10.10 4.18 -1.25
CA LYS A 13 10.06 4.89 -2.54
C LYS A 13 9.33 4.10 -3.60
N GLU A 14 9.60 2.79 -3.69
CA GLU A 14 8.92 1.90 -4.64
C GLU A 14 7.41 1.82 -4.36
N LEU A 15 7.01 1.65 -3.09
CA LEU A 15 5.62 1.66 -2.67
C LEU A 15 4.91 2.95 -3.10
N THR A 16 5.58 4.10 -2.94
CA THR A 16 5.04 5.40 -3.38
C THR A 16 4.80 5.45 -4.90
N VAL A 17 5.70 4.89 -5.70
CA VAL A 17 5.56 4.82 -7.16
C VAL A 17 4.38 3.92 -7.54
N VAL A 18 4.33 2.73 -6.96
CA VAL A 18 3.29 1.73 -7.24
C VAL A 18 1.90 2.22 -6.80
N HIS A 19 1.80 2.96 -5.68
CA HIS A 19 0.58 3.65 -5.28
C HIS A 19 0.09 4.63 -6.36
N LYS A 20 1.00 5.45 -6.90
CA LYS A 20 0.67 6.41 -7.94
C LYS A 20 0.22 5.73 -9.23
N GLU A 21 0.88 4.65 -9.63
CA GLU A 21 0.49 3.86 -10.81
C GLU A 21 -0.89 3.24 -10.64
N TYR A 22 -1.18 2.72 -9.45
CA TYR A 22 -2.49 2.19 -9.11
C TYR A 22 -3.58 3.25 -9.23
N GLU A 23 -3.39 4.42 -8.63
CA GLU A 23 -4.35 5.52 -8.70
C GLU A 23 -4.53 6.04 -10.12
N ASN A 24 -3.47 6.07 -10.94
CA ASN A 24 -3.58 6.41 -12.35
C ASN A 24 -4.48 5.42 -13.10
N LYS A 25 -4.47 4.13 -12.73
CA LYS A 25 -5.27 3.08 -13.37
C LYS A 25 -6.72 3.04 -12.87
N PHE A 26 -6.94 3.17 -11.57
CA PHE A 26 -8.25 2.95 -10.95
C PHE A 26 -8.94 4.22 -10.43
N GLY A 27 -8.29 5.38 -10.57
CA GLY A 27 -8.76 6.69 -10.12
C GLY A 27 -8.10 7.17 -8.84
N LYS A 28 -7.97 8.49 -8.69
CA LYS A 28 -7.41 9.14 -7.48
C LYS A 28 -8.24 8.77 -6.25
N GLY A 29 -7.58 8.41 -5.15
CA GLY A 29 -8.22 7.96 -3.92
C GLY A 29 -8.74 6.52 -3.99
N SER A 30 -8.39 5.74 -5.01
CA SER A 30 -8.81 4.34 -5.15
C SER A 30 -8.19 3.40 -4.09
N LEU A 31 -7.11 3.83 -3.44
CA LEU A 31 -6.52 3.17 -2.28
C LEU A 31 -7.02 3.72 -0.95
N ASN A 32 -7.86 4.76 -0.94
CA ASN A 32 -8.48 5.24 0.29
C ASN A 32 -9.29 4.09 0.91
N TYR A 33 -9.20 3.94 2.23
CA TYR A 33 -9.89 2.88 2.96
C TYR A 33 -9.43 1.45 2.60
N ARG A 34 -8.30 1.30 1.88
CA ARG A 34 -7.59 0.02 1.83
C ARG A 34 -6.85 -0.16 3.16
N ARG A 35 -7.04 -1.32 3.78
CA ARG A 35 -6.16 -1.78 4.85
C ARG A 35 -4.94 -2.43 4.19
N GLY A 36 -3.83 -1.69 4.10
CA GLY A 36 -2.54 -2.25 3.69
C GLY A 36 -1.90 -3.06 4.81
N HIS A 37 -0.79 -3.72 4.49
CA HIS A 37 0.03 -4.46 5.47
C HIS A 37 1.01 -3.53 6.18
N ASN A 38 1.48 -2.49 5.51
CA ASN A 38 2.49 -1.57 6.04
C ASN A 38 1.96 -0.74 7.22
N ASP A 39 2.51 -0.97 8.41
CA ASP A 39 2.32 -0.11 9.58
C ASP A 39 3.21 1.14 9.46
N PRO A 40 2.64 2.36 9.35
CA PRO A 40 3.44 3.58 9.23
C PRO A 40 4.21 3.95 10.52
N VAL A 41 3.82 3.39 11.68
CA VAL A 41 4.48 3.62 12.98
C VAL A 41 5.64 2.64 13.17
N HIS A 42 5.46 1.39 12.74
CA HIS A 42 6.45 0.32 12.84
C HIS A 42 6.69 -0.36 11.47
N PRO A 43 7.32 0.35 10.52
CA PRO A 43 7.48 -0.14 9.17
C PRO A 43 8.40 -1.36 9.12
N ASN A 44 7.95 -2.39 8.40
CA ASN A 44 8.66 -3.65 8.20
C ASN A 44 8.87 -3.90 6.71
N VAL A 45 10.09 -4.33 6.35
CA VAL A 45 10.49 -4.67 4.99
C VAL A 45 9.54 -5.67 4.34
N GLU A 46 9.14 -6.73 5.05
CA GLU A 46 8.31 -7.79 4.47
C GLU A 46 6.86 -7.32 4.23
N ASP A 47 6.32 -6.51 5.14
CA ASP A 47 4.98 -5.93 5.00
C ASP A 47 4.92 -4.96 3.81
N ILE A 48 5.97 -4.14 3.61
CA ILE A 48 6.06 -3.24 2.46
C ILE A 48 6.19 -4.04 1.15
N LYS A 49 6.99 -5.11 1.12
CA LYS A 49 7.11 -5.99 -0.06
C LYS A 49 5.76 -6.62 -0.42
N GLN A 50 5.03 -7.12 0.56
CA GLN A 50 3.68 -7.67 0.35
C GLN A 50 2.71 -6.62 -0.21
N ASP A 51 2.73 -5.40 0.33
CA ASP A 51 1.90 -4.31 -0.19
C ASP A 51 2.24 -3.97 -1.65
N ILE A 52 3.53 -3.89 -2.00
CA ILE A 52 3.97 -3.66 -3.38
C ILE A 52 3.48 -4.78 -4.29
N GLU A 53 3.62 -6.05 -3.89
CA GLU A 53 3.21 -7.20 -4.68
C GLU A 53 1.69 -7.21 -4.93
N GLU A 54 0.88 -7.00 -3.90
CA GLU A 54 -0.58 -6.95 -4.03
C GLU A 54 -1.05 -5.85 -4.99
N ILE A 55 -0.47 -4.66 -4.86
CA ILE A 55 -0.84 -3.52 -5.71
C ILE A 55 -0.42 -3.76 -7.15
N ASN A 56 0.79 -4.29 -7.38
CA ASN A 56 1.24 -4.67 -8.71
C ASN A 56 0.37 -5.77 -9.33
N ASN A 57 -0.05 -6.76 -8.56
CA ASN A 57 -0.95 -7.81 -9.02
C ASN A 57 -2.33 -7.26 -9.41
N ALA A 58 -2.86 -6.32 -8.63
CA ALA A 58 -4.11 -5.63 -8.96
C ALA A 58 -3.98 -4.77 -10.23
N ILE A 59 -2.87 -4.04 -10.39
CA ILE A 59 -2.56 -3.32 -11.63
C ILE A 59 -2.50 -4.28 -12.81
N LYS A 60 -1.74 -5.39 -12.70
CA LYS A 60 -1.55 -6.36 -13.78
C LYS A 60 -2.87 -7.03 -14.19
N THR A 61 -3.68 -7.44 -13.22
CA THR A 61 -4.95 -8.14 -13.48
C THR A 61 -6.10 -7.19 -13.84
N GLY A 62 -5.96 -5.89 -13.57
CA GLY A 62 -7.04 -4.92 -13.73
C GLY A 62 -8.16 -5.10 -12.70
N LYS A 63 -7.96 -5.90 -11.65
CA LYS A 63 -8.92 -6.09 -10.57
C LYS A 63 -8.60 -5.12 -9.44
N LYS A 64 -9.57 -4.28 -9.07
CA LYS A 64 -9.42 -3.34 -7.95
C LYS A 64 -9.22 -4.12 -6.64
N LEU A 65 -8.43 -3.57 -5.74
CA LEU A 65 -8.19 -4.13 -4.41
C LEU A 65 -9.44 -3.91 -3.56
N PRO A 66 -9.73 -4.84 -2.63
CA PRO A 66 -10.82 -4.65 -1.70
C PRO A 66 -10.56 -3.39 -0.86
N THR A 67 -11.61 -2.60 -0.66
CA THR A 67 -11.60 -1.43 0.21
C THR A 67 -12.66 -1.65 1.28
N ILE A 68 -12.39 -1.13 2.47
CA ILE A 68 -13.35 -1.13 3.56
C ILE A 68 -14.35 -0.01 3.29
N ASP A 69 -15.62 -0.26 3.58
CA ASP A 69 -16.64 0.79 3.49
C ASP A 69 -16.28 1.98 4.40
N ALA A 70 -16.56 3.21 3.96
CA ALA A 70 -16.18 4.41 4.69
C ALA A 70 -16.84 4.49 6.08
N GLU A 71 -18.09 4.03 6.24
CA GLU A 71 -18.75 3.99 7.55
C GLU A 71 -18.09 2.98 8.49
N LEU A 72 -17.63 1.84 7.95
CA LEU A 72 -16.92 0.84 8.72
C LEU A 72 -15.50 1.31 9.08
N TRP A 73 -14.82 2.02 8.17
CA TRP A 73 -13.50 2.60 8.43
C TRP A 73 -13.50 3.61 9.58
N ASN A 74 -14.52 4.48 9.63
CA ASN A 74 -14.67 5.46 10.72
C ASN A 74 -14.90 4.83 12.09
N LYS A 75 -15.34 3.57 12.15
CA LYS A 75 -15.51 2.81 13.41
C LYS A 75 -14.24 2.06 13.81
N LEU A 76 -13.28 1.93 12.91
CA LEU A 76 -12.00 1.24 13.10
C LEU A 76 -10.86 2.20 13.48
N ILE A 77 -11.16 3.46 13.79
CA ILE A 77 -10.15 4.46 14.18
C ILE A 77 -9.45 3.97 15.45
N PHE A 78 -8.17 3.63 15.32
CA PHE A 78 -7.23 3.31 16.40
C PHE A 78 -6.67 4.58 17.03
#